data_AF-A0AAW0GJZ3-F1
#
_entry.id   AF-A0AAW0GJZ3-F1
#
_cell.length_a   1.000
_cell.length_b   1.000
_cell.length_c   1.000
_cell.angle_alpha   90.00
_cell.angle_beta   90.00
_cell.angle_gamma   90.00
#
_symmetry.space_group_name_H-M   'P 1'
#
loop_
_entity.id
_entity.type
_entity.pdbx_description
1 polymer ?
#
loop_
_entity_poly.entity_id
_entity_poly.type
_entity_poly.pdbx_seq_one_letter_code
_entity_poly.pdbx_strand_id
1 'polypeptide(L)'
;MGLFGISLDTSAFNKNDRIGATIALAQKILEKGGRANWLGLSFYMDPCPFISTFPTFPRTRVAGKALVRVAEGKYREASELMENEYPIAAALVPMPLGSMDDDGYFTFTTNARRITLCSAPEELDSNRTKPMHFTAIDGSSWECCDESVDSITELPSSYAVVLGFFNGYFPGASPAINDKNVRLMLVEEHNPGKSHIRSYFMLSGHSNVCKSFREWPQKQFSIGGPSVWNKQSILKEDPNEPLDEMTTVDQRLISNSPARRDEPVSLMAKTERKARWAIPQLTLEKYLTKESSS
;
A
#
# COMPACT_ATOMS: atom_id res chain seq x y z
N MET A 1 -2.34 14.18 19.20
CA MET A 1 -3.48 14.17 18.26
C MET A 1 -3.83 15.53 17.64
N GLY A 2 -3.24 16.65 18.10
CA GLY A 2 -3.41 17.97 17.46
C GLY A 2 -3.01 18.02 15.98
N LEU A 3 -2.05 17.19 15.54
CA LEU A 3 -1.66 17.06 14.12
C LEU A 3 -2.81 16.62 13.20
N PHE A 4 -3.70 15.76 13.69
CA PHE A 4 -4.91 15.33 12.98
C PHE A 4 -6.14 16.15 13.40
N GLY A 5 -5.97 17.09 14.33
CA GLY A 5 -7.02 17.90 14.92
C GLY A 5 -8.14 17.09 15.58
N ILE A 6 -7.82 15.91 16.11
CA ILE A 6 -8.76 15.04 16.83
C ILE A 6 -8.33 14.86 18.29
N SER A 7 -9.24 14.38 19.13
CA SER A 7 -8.98 14.00 20.51
C SER A 7 -9.62 12.65 20.78
N LEU A 8 -8.87 11.74 21.40
CA LEU A 8 -9.35 10.46 21.90
C LEU A 8 -9.27 10.46 23.42
N ASP A 9 -10.23 9.82 24.07
CA ASP A 9 -10.15 9.52 25.49
C ASP A 9 -9.20 8.34 25.69
N THR A 10 -7.96 8.65 26.09
CA THR A 10 -6.95 7.62 26.30
C THR A 10 -7.26 6.69 27.48
N SER A 11 -8.16 7.09 28.39
CA SER A 11 -8.55 6.26 29.53
C SER A 11 -9.48 5.09 29.14
N ALA A 12 -10.07 5.16 27.95
CA ALA A 12 -10.91 4.10 27.40
C ALA A 12 -10.13 2.88 26.89
N PHE A 13 -8.79 2.96 26.77
CA PHE A 13 -7.95 1.91 26.20
C PHE A 13 -7.06 1.24 27.24
N ASN A 14 -6.92 -0.09 27.12
CA ASN A 14 -5.94 -0.82 27.92
C ASN A 14 -4.51 -0.46 27.49
N LYS A 15 -3.54 -0.58 28.40
CA LYS A 15 -2.11 -0.29 28.14
C LYS A 15 -1.53 -0.96 26.88
N ASN A 16 -2.08 -2.12 26.51
CA ASN A 16 -1.63 -2.91 25.36
C ASN A 16 -2.64 -2.92 24.20
N ASP A 17 -3.72 -2.14 24.28
CA ASP A 17 -4.76 -2.10 23.26
C ASP A 17 -4.41 -1.16 22.12
N ARG A 18 -3.47 -1.61 21.28
CA ARG A 18 -3.04 -0.86 20.09
C ARG A 18 -4.08 -0.90 18.97
N ILE A 19 -4.81 -2.01 18.87
CA ILE A 19 -5.81 -2.22 17.82
C ILE A 19 -7.00 -1.30 18.06
N GLY A 20 -7.62 -1.35 19.25
CA GLY A 20 -8.77 -0.52 19.60
C GLY A 20 -8.44 0.97 19.52
N ALA A 21 -7.27 1.38 20.02
CA ALA A 21 -6.81 2.77 19.90
C ALA A 21 -6.63 3.22 18.44
N THR A 22 -6.18 2.33 17.55
CA THR A 22 -6.00 2.66 16.12
C THR A 22 -7.33 2.75 15.39
N ILE A 23 -8.28 1.85 15.68
CA ILE A 23 -9.63 1.88 15.13
C ILE A 23 -10.32 3.19 15.54
N ALA A 24 -10.29 3.54 16.83
CA ALA A 24 -10.88 4.77 17.33
C ALA A 24 -10.24 6.02 16.71
N LEU A 25 -8.92 6.01 16.49
CA LEU A 25 -8.21 7.08 15.79
C LEU A 25 -8.71 7.24 14.36
N ALA A 26 -8.78 6.15 13.60
CA ALA A 26 -9.24 6.15 12.22
C ALA A 26 -10.69 6.60 12.09
N GLN A 27 -11.58 6.09 12.96
CA GLN A 27 -12.98 6.53 13.06
C GLN A 27 -13.07 8.04 13.25
N LYS A 28 -12.34 8.62 14.21
CA LYS A 28 -12.35 10.07 14.45
C LYS A 28 -11.80 10.89 13.30
N ILE A 29 -10.78 10.40 12.59
CA ILE A 29 -10.27 11.06 11.37
C ILE A 29 -11.38 11.12 10.32
N LEU A 30 -12.08 10.00 10.07
CA LEU A 30 -13.14 9.90 9.07
C LEU A 30 -14.38 10.72 9.44
N GLU A 31 -14.82 10.69 10.70
CA GLU A 31 -15.95 11.48 11.21
C GLU A 31 -15.74 12.99 11.02
N LYS A 32 -14.49 13.45 11.10
CA LYS A 32 -14.13 14.86 10.87
C LYS A 32 -14.07 15.22 9.37
N GLY A 33 -14.38 14.29 8.47
CA GLY A 33 -14.25 14.45 7.03
C GLY A 33 -12.82 14.27 6.50
N GLY A 34 -11.93 13.67 7.31
CA GLY A 34 -10.60 13.27 6.88
C GLY A 34 -10.65 12.11 5.88
N ARG A 35 -9.58 11.96 5.10
CA ARG A 35 -9.40 10.84 4.14
C ARG A 35 -8.52 9.75 4.73
N ALA A 36 -8.67 8.53 4.23
CA ALA A 36 -7.90 7.37 4.64
C ALA A 36 -6.45 7.40 4.12
N ASN A 37 -5.70 8.46 4.45
CA ASN A 37 -4.31 8.64 4.05
C ASN A 37 -3.39 7.55 4.63
N TRP A 38 -3.83 6.84 5.68
CA TRP A 38 -3.05 5.76 6.27
C TRP A 38 -2.87 4.55 5.33
N LEU A 39 -3.76 4.38 4.34
CA LEU A 39 -3.65 3.32 3.33
C LEU A 39 -2.36 3.40 2.49
N GLY A 40 -1.69 4.56 2.49
CA GLY A 40 -0.41 4.79 1.82
C GLY A 40 0.80 4.89 2.74
N LEU A 41 0.70 4.48 4.02
CA LEU A 41 1.80 4.62 4.99
C LEU A 41 3.00 3.73 4.67
N SER A 42 2.75 2.49 4.25
CA SER A 42 3.77 1.57 3.78
C SER A 42 3.15 0.55 2.86
N PHE A 43 3.86 0.25 1.77
CA PHE A 43 3.50 -0.78 0.81
C PHE A 43 4.39 -2.02 0.92
N TYR A 44 5.46 -1.95 1.72
CA TYR A 44 6.45 -3.01 1.89
C TYR A 44 6.35 -3.72 3.25
N MET A 45 5.47 -3.23 4.12
CA MET A 45 5.09 -3.93 5.34
C MET A 45 3.84 -4.76 5.09
N ASP A 46 3.81 -5.96 5.67
CA ASP A 46 2.62 -6.80 5.62
C ASP A 46 1.43 -6.10 6.29
N PRO A 47 0.23 -6.17 5.69
CA PRO A 47 -1.00 -5.73 6.31
C PRO A 47 -1.21 -6.33 7.70
N CYS A 48 -1.73 -5.54 8.64
CA CYS A 48 -2.07 -6.01 9.97
C CYS A 48 -3.23 -7.02 9.88
N PRO A 49 -3.11 -8.22 10.46
CA PRO A 49 -4.14 -9.26 10.34
C PRO A 49 -5.45 -8.90 11.06
N PHE A 50 -5.44 -7.92 11.96
CA PHE A 50 -6.63 -7.44 12.67
C PHE A 50 -7.31 -6.26 11.97
N ILE A 51 -6.53 -5.38 11.35
CA ILE A 51 -6.98 -4.17 10.65
C ILE A 51 -6.15 -4.02 9.37
N SER A 52 -6.51 -4.78 8.33
CA SER A 52 -5.68 -4.94 7.12
C SER A 52 -5.42 -3.65 6.34
N THR A 53 -6.14 -2.56 6.65
CA THR A 53 -5.84 -1.22 6.10
C THR A 53 -4.62 -0.54 6.74
N PHE A 54 -4.08 -1.09 7.81
CA PHE A 54 -2.84 -0.65 8.46
C PHE A 54 -1.73 -1.67 8.26
N PRO A 55 -0.46 -1.25 8.20
CA PRO A 55 0.66 -2.18 8.27
C PRO A 55 0.73 -2.85 9.64
N THR A 56 1.41 -3.99 9.70
CA THR A 56 1.73 -4.67 10.96
C THR A 56 2.43 -3.72 11.93
N PHE A 57 1.95 -3.70 13.18
CA PHE A 57 2.49 -2.80 14.19
C PHE A 57 3.93 -3.17 14.57
N PRO A 58 4.85 -2.19 14.63
CA PRO A 58 6.21 -2.47 15.06
C PRO A 58 6.29 -2.86 16.53
N ARG A 59 7.28 -3.68 16.86
CA ARG A 59 7.73 -3.94 18.22
C ARG A 59 8.64 -2.79 18.66
N THR A 60 8.35 -2.23 19.82
CA THR A 60 9.19 -1.18 20.43
C THR A 60 9.93 -1.77 21.62
N ARG A 61 11.22 -1.44 21.74
CA ARG A 61 12.01 -1.65 22.97
C ARG A 61 12.32 -0.31 23.60
N VAL A 62 12.55 -0.30 24.92
CA VAL A 62 12.91 0.92 25.70
C VAL A 62 14.14 1.63 25.11
N ALA A 63 15.00 0.90 24.37
CA ALA A 63 16.18 1.41 23.67
C ALA A 63 15.91 2.09 22.30
N GLY A 64 14.66 2.29 21.89
CA GLY A 64 14.30 3.35 20.93
C GLY A 64 14.07 2.97 19.47
N LYS A 65 14.35 1.73 19.02
CA LYS A 65 14.00 1.30 17.65
C LYS A 65 12.62 0.65 17.58
N ALA A 66 11.88 0.98 16.52
CA ALA A 66 10.63 0.34 16.14
C ALA A 66 10.92 -0.72 15.08
N LEU A 67 10.76 -2.00 15.40
CA LEU A 67 11.14 -3.11 14.54
C LEU A 67 9.92 -3.85 13.98
N VAL A 68 9.96 -4.18 12.69
CA VAL A 68 8.94 -4.98 12.00
C VAL A 68 9.57 -6.30 11.56
N ARG A 69 8.84 -7.40 11.72
CA ARG A 69 9.27 -8.71 11.22
C ARG A 69 9.10 -8.73 9.70
N VAL A 70 10.16 -9.06 8.97
CA VAL A 70 10.15 -9.16 7.50
C VAL A 70 10.25 -10.60 6.99
N ALA A 71 10.70 -11.51 7.86
CA ALA A 71 10.72 -12.95 7.65
C ALA A 71 10.87 -13.63 9.01
N GLU A 72 10.73 -14.96 9.06
CA GLU A 72 10.91 -15.73 10.30
C GLU A 72 12.27 -15.42 10.96
N GLY A 73 12.23 -14.98 12.22
CA GLY A 73 13.40 -14.56 13.00
C GLY A 73 14.12 -13.29 12.53
N LYS A 74 13.62 -12.61 11.49
CA LYS A 74 14.31 -11.47 10.84
C LYS A 74 13.53 -10.17 11.01
N TYR A 75 14.20 -9.16 11.56
CA TYR A 75 13.62 -7.85 11.86
C TYR A 75 14.34 -6.71 11.14
N ARG A 76 13.58 -5.68 10.75
CA ARG A 76 14.09 -4.40 10.21
C ARG A 76 13.45 -3.21 10.91
N GLU A 77 14.13 -2.08 10.89
CA GLU A 77 13.57 -0.84 11.40
C GLU A 77 12.38 -0.38 10.54
N ALA A 78 11.28 0.01 11.17
CA ALA A 78 10.07 0.44 10.49
C ALA A 78 10.34 1.60 9.52
N SER A 79 11.25 2.51 9.90
CA SER A 79 11.64 3.67 9.09
C SER A 79 12.26 3.28 7.74
N GLU A 80 12.90 2.11 7.62
CA GLU A 80 13.48 1.61 6.37
C GLU A 80 12.44 1.06 5.39
N LEU A 81 11.24 0.74 5.89
CA LEU A 81 10.13 0.18 5.13
C LEU A 81 9.04 1.23 4.86
N MET A 82 9.23 2.46 5.35
CA MET A 82 8.36 3.60 5.08
C MET A 82 8.90 4.40 3.91
N GLU A 83 8.04 4.71 2.95
CA GLU A 83 8.39 5.59 1.84
C GLU A 83 8.06 7.04 2.22
N ASN A 84 8.94 7.97 1.84
CA ASN A 84 8.67 9.40 1.97
C ASN A 84 7.85 9.87 0.77
N GLU A 85 6.65 9.31 0.60
CA GLU A 85 5.76 9.57 -0.53
C GLU A 85 4.46 10.22 -0.08
N TYR A 86 3.85 11.02 -0.96
CA TYR A 86 2.55 11.65 -0.71
C TYR A 86 1.60 11.49 -1.91
N PRO A 87 0.29 11.34 -1.65
CA PRO A 87 -0.70 11.20 -2.70
C PRO A 87 -0.97 12.53 -3.42
N ILE A 88 -1.11 12.49 -4.74
CA ILE A 88 -1.47 13.62 -5.62
C ILE A 88 -2.84 13.35 -6.23
N ALA A 89 -3.88 13.90 -5.58
CA ALA A 89 -5.27 13.68 -5.99
C ALA A 89 -5.56 14.06 -7.45
N ALA A 90 -4.99 15.18 -7.92
CA ALA A 90 -5.19 15.68 -9.29
C ALA A 90 -4.62 14.75 -10.38
N ALA A 91 -3.62 13.93 -10.04
CA ALA A 91 -2.94 13.08 -11.01
C ALA A 91 -3.69 11.76 -11.29
N LEU A 92 -4.52 11.27 -10.36
CA LEU A 92 -5.32 10.06 -10.59
C LEU A 92 -6.68 10.12 -9.89
N VAL A 93 -6.73 9.80 -8.60
CA VAL A 93 -7.91 9.85 -7.73
C VAL A 93 -7.46 10.31 -6.34
N PRO A 94 -8.31 11.01 -5.57
CA PRO A 94 -8.00 11.34 -4.18
C PRO A 94 -8.05 10.09 -3.30
N MET A 95 -7.33 10.11 -2.17
CA MET A 95 -7.43 9.05 -1.16
C MET A 95 -8.88 8.86 -0.70
N PRO A 96 -9.33 7.62 -0.46
CA PRO A 96 -10.75 7.34 -0.25
C PRO A 96 -11.29 8.00 1.01
N LEU A 97 -12.54 8.46 0.91
CA LEU A 97 -13.41 8.74 2.04
C LEU A 97 -14.14 7.45 2.43
N GLY A 98 -14.70 7.41 3.64
CA GLY A 98 -15.46 6.25 4.07
C GLY A 98 -15.79 6.31 5.54
N SER A 99 -16.16 5.15 6.08
CA SER A 99 -16.41 4.91 7.50
C SER A 99 -15.64 3.68 7.95
N MET A 100 -15.32 3.60 9.24
CA MET A 100 -14.74 2.40 9.85
C MET A 100 -15.69 1.90 10.93
N ASP A 101 -16.03 0.62 10.90
CA ASP A 101 -16.82 0.01 11.97
C ASP A 101 -15.96 -0.32 13.20
N ASP A 102 -16.60 -0.77 14.28
CA ASP A 102 -15.93 -1.09 15.54
C ASP A 102 -15.04 -2.35 15.45
N ASP A 103 -15.24 -3.18 14.43
CA ASP A 103 -14.41 -4.35 14.13
C ASP A 103 -13.18 -3.97 13.29
N GLY A 104 -13.05 -2.70 12.90
CA GLY A 104 -11.92 -2.19 12.13
C GLY A 104 -12.02 -2.41 10.61
N TYR A 105 -13.22 -2.68 10.09
CA TYR A 105 -13.49 -2.71 8.65
C TYR A 105 -13.73 -1.30 8.13
N PHE A 106 -12.85 -0.86 7.23
CA PHE A 106 -12.98 0.39 6.51
C PHE A 106 -13.82 0.19 5.25
N THR A 107 -14.95 0.90 5.17
CA THR A 107 -15.88 0.85 4.04
C THR A 107 -15.74 2.10 3.17
N PHE A 108 -15.47 1.90 1.88
CA PHE A 108 -15.27 2.98 0.91
C PHE A 108 -15.63 2.54 -0.51
N THR A 109 -15.79 3.52 -1.40
CA THR A 109 -16.05 3.30 -2.83
C THR A 109 -14.90 3.87 -3.65
N THR A 110 -14.36 3.10 -4.57
CA THR A 110 -13.32 3.55 -5.51
C THR A 110 -13.37 2.74 -6.81
N ASN A 111 -12.58 3.15 -7.79
CA ASN A 111 -12.37 2.43 -9.04
C ASN A 111 -11.65 1.09 -8.78
N ALA A 112 -12.17 0.00 -9.31
CA ALA A 112 -11.56 -1.31 -9.14
C ALA A 112 -11.90 -2.25 -10.31
N ARG A 113 -11.07 -3.25 -10.53
CA ARG A 113 -11.32 -4.31 -11.52
C ARG A 113 -11.02 -5.68 -10.92
N ARG A 114 -11.82 -6.67 -11.30
CA ARG A 114 -11.60 -8.06 -10.90
C ARG A 114 -10.34 -8.59 -11.58
N ILE A 115 -9.54 -9.32 -10.82
CA ILE A 115 -8.30 -9.92 -11.29
C ILE A 115 -8.21 -11.40 -10.88
N THR A 116 -7.45 -12.17 -11.66
CA THR A 116 -7.19 -13.60 -11.42
C THR A 116 -5.70 -13.88 -11.39
N LEU A 117 -5.30 -14.83 -10.54
CA LEU A 117 -3.92 -15.24 -10.40
C LEU A 117 -3.48 -15.95 -11.68
N CYS A 118 -2.32 -15.58 -12.22
CA CYS A 118 -1.76 -16.17 -13.44
C CYS A 118 -0.51 -16.99 -13.11
N SER A 119 -0.37 -18.15 -13.77
CA SER A 119 0.94 -18.78 -13.90
C SER A 119 1.78 -17.99 -14.91
N ALA A 120 3.10 -18.01 -14.77
CA ALA A 120 4.08 -17.20 -15.51
C ALA A 120 3.74 -16.98 -17.01
N PRO A 121 4.14 -15.85 -17.63
CA PRO A 121 3.67 -15.48 -18.95
C PRO A 121 4.11 -16.51 -19.99
N GLU A 122 3.18 -17.39 -20.38
CA GLU A 122 3.36 -18.18 -21.59
C GLU A 122 3.35 -17.20 -22.77
N GLU A 123 4.36 -17.31 -23.63
CA GLU A 123 4.42 -16.58 -24.88
C GLU A 123 3.22 -17.00 -25.74
N LEU A 124 2.10 -16.28 -25.66
CA LEU A 124 0.96 -16.53 -26.52
C LEU A 124 0.44 -15.30 -27.25
N ASP A 125 0.55 -15.46 -28.57
CA ASP A 125 -0.32 -15.05 -29.68
C ASP A 125 -0.65 -13.56 -29.84
N SER A 126 -0.10 -13.02 -30.93
CA SER A 126 -0.09 -11.61 -31.36
C SER A 126 -1.47 -10.99 -31.67
N ASN A 127 -2.56 -11.73 -31.49
CA ASN A 127 -3.90 -11.38 -31.99
C ASN A 127 -4.97 -11.12 -30.90
N ARG A 128 -4.65 -11.23 -29.61
CA ARG A 128 -5.55 -10.77 -28.53
C ARG A 128 -5.15 -9.39 -28.06
N THR A 129 -6.12 -8.49 -27.86
CA THR A 129 -5.93 -7.24 -27.12
C THR A 129 -5.35 -7.62 -25.76
N LYS A 130 -4.05 -7.37 -25.55
CA LYS A 130 -3.29 -7.97 -24.45
C LYS A 130 -3.93 -7.60 -23.11
N PRO A 131 -4.37 -8.57 -22.28
CA PRO A 131 -4.96 -8.27 -20.98
C PRO A 131 -3.95 -7.50 -20.12
N MET A 132 -4.45 -6.60 -19.28
CA MET A 132 -3.60 -5.82 -18.38
C MET A 132 -3.05 -6.76 -17.30
N HIS A 133 -1.72 -6.94 -17.28
CA HIS A 133 -1.01 -7.79 -16.33
C HIS A 133 -0.40 -6.93 -15.22
N PHE A 134 -0.42 -7.46 -14.00
CA PHE A 134 0.17 -6.84 -12.83
C PHE A 134 1.09 -7.81 -12.10
N THR A 135 2.15 -7.28 -11.49
CA THR A 135 2.97 -8.03 -10.53
C THR A 135 2.89 -7.30 -9.19
N ALA A 136 2.38 -7.99 -8.18
CA ALA A 136 2.28 -7.48 -6.83
C ALA A 136 3.66 -7.44 -6.16
N ILE A 137 3.79 -6.67 -5.08
CA ILE A 137 5.04 -6.55 -4.31
C ILE A 137 5.46 -7.90 -3.69
N ASP A 138 4.50 -8.77 -3.39
CA ASP A 138 4.75 -10.14 -2.92
C ASP A 138 5.29 -11.09 -4.01
N GLY A 139 5.44 -10.60 -5.25
CA GLY A 139 5.91 -11.36 -6.41
C GLY A 139 4.83 -12.12 -7.17
N SER A 140 3.57 -12.10 -6.71
CA SER A 140 2.47 -12.76 -7.41
C SER A 140 2.06 -12.01 -8.69
N SER A 141 1.69 -12.75 -9.74
CA SER A 141 1.27 -12.20 -11.03
C SER A 141 -0.23 -12.36 -11.25
N TRP A 142 -0.86 -11.31 -11.75
CA TRP A 142 -2.32 -11.20 -11.89
C TRP A 142 -2.71 -10.61 -13.24
N GLU A 143 -3.87 -11.00 -13.75
CA GLU A 143 -4.46 -10.41 -14.97
C GLU A 143 -5.86 -9.87 -14.70
N CYS A 144 -6.25 -8.81 -15.42
CA CYS A 144 -7.63 -8.33 -15.45
C CYS A 144 -8.55 -9.35 -16.10
N CYS A 145 -9.66 -9.69 -15.44
CA CYS A 145 -10.72 -10.46 -16.06
C CYS A 145 -11.43 -9.62 -17.15
N ASP A 146 -11.81 -10.26 -18.25
CA ASP A 146 -12.75 -9.70 -19.22
C ASP A 146 -14.19 -9.84 -18.70
N GLU A 147 -14.96 -8.76 -18.80
CA GLU A 147 -16.35 -8.69 -18.34
C GLU A 147 -17.30 -9.58 -19.18
N SER A 148 -16.83 -10.14 -20.29
CA SER A 148 -17.64 -10.96 -21.21
C SER A 148 -17.87 -12.40 -20.76
N VAL A 149 -17.26 -12.82 -19.65
CA VAL A 149 -17.46 -14.15 -19.10
C VAL A 149 -18.10 -14.01 -17.72
N ASP A 150 -19.44 -14.07 -17.70
CA ASP A 150 -20.28 -14.35 -16.53
C ASP A 150 -20.01 -15.76 -15.98
N SER A 151 -18.75 -16.09 -15.73
CA SER A 151 -18.39 -17.26 -14.96
C SER A 151 -18.70 -16.90 -13.52
N ILE A 152 -19.88 -17.35 -13.07
CA ILE A 152 -20.19 -17.59 -11.66
C ILE A 152 -19.02 -18.41 -11.12
N THR A 153 -18.05 -17.76 -10.50
CA THR A 153 -16.84 -18.38 -10.00
C THR A 153 -16.77 -18.14 -8.53
N GLU A 154 -16.67 -19.27 -7.83
CA GLU A 154 -16.63 -19.44 -6.39
C GLU A 154 -15.63 -18.47 -5.74
N LEU A 155 -15.93 -18.05 -4.51
CA LEU A 155 -14.98 -17.34 -3.65
C LEU A 155 -13.64 -18.10 -3.60
N PRO A 156 -12.49 -17.40 -3.48
CA PRO A 156 -12.36 -15.96 -3.23
C PRO A 156 -12.25 -15.12 -4.51
N SER A 157 -13.01 -14.02 -4.57
CA SER A 157 -12.86 -12.99 -5.61
C SER A 157 -11.74 -12.02 -5.25
N SER A 158 -10.85 -11.76 -6.20
CA SER A 158 -9.71 -10.84 -6.05
C SER A 158 -9.90 -9.59 -6.91
N TYR A 159 -9.46 -8.44 -6.39
CA TYR A 159 -9.61 -7.15 -7.03
C TYR A 159 -8.32 -6.34 -7.00
N ALA A 160 -8.02 -5.68 -8.12
CA ALA A 160 -7.12 -4.54 -8.15
C ALA A 160 -7.93 -3.28 -7.85
N VAL A 161 -7.61 -2.61 -6.75
CA VAL A 161 -8.35 -1.46 -6.23
C VAL A 161 -7.48 -0.21 -6.35
N VAL A 162 -7.95 0.81 -7.07
CA VAL A 162 -7.17 2.04 -7.30
C VAL A 162 -7.06 2.82 -5.98
N LEU A 163 -5.82 3.06 -5.55
CA LEU A 163 -5.53 3.83 -4.34
C LEU A 163 -5.18 5.28 -4.66
N GLY A 164 -4.30 5.50 -5.64
CA GLY A 164 -3.93 6.86 -6.04
C GLY A 164 -2.61 6.96 -6.80
N PHE A 165 -2.20 8.20 -7.03
CA PHE A 165 -0.91 8.56 -7.60
C PHE A 165 -0.03 9.13 -6.49
N PHE A 166 1.21 8.66 -6.37
CA PHE A 166 2.13 8.96 -5.28
C PHE A 166 3.45 9.48 -5.83
N ASN A 167 3.97 10.54 -5.23
CA ASN A 167 5.31 11.05 -5.54
C ASN A 167 6.17 11.07 -4.28
N GLY A 168 7.46 10.80 -4.47
CA GLY A 168 8.46 11.01 -3.43
C GLY A 168 8.57 12.49 -3.07
N TYR A 169 8.49 12.79 -1.77
CA TYR A 169 8.77 14.10 -1.22
C TYR A 169 10.27 14.24 -0.95
N PHE A 170 10.91 15.20 -1.60
CA PHE A 170 12.24 15.64 -1.23
C PHE A 170 12.21 17.17 -1.05
N PRO A 171 12.50 17.70 0.13
CA PRO A 171 12.51 19.15 0.33
C PRO A 171 13.39 19.85 -0.71
N GLY A 172 12.77 20.69 -1.55
CA GLY A 172 13.45 21.44 -2.61
C GLY A 172 13.74 20.68 -3.91
N ALA A 173 13.28 19.43 -4.05
CA ALA A 173 13.61 18.55 -5.17
C ALA A 173 12.46 17.56 -5.48
N SER A 174 12.14 17.32 -6.75
CA SER A 174 11.25 16.23 -7.16
C SER A 174 11.97 15.32 -8.16
N PRO A 175 12.05 14.00 -7.98
CA PRO A 175 12.80 13.13 -8.88
C PRO A 175 12.30 13.29 -10.34
N ALA A 176 13.21 13.46 -11.31
CA ALA A 176 12.82 13.61 -12.72
C ALA A 176 12.12 12.36 -13.29
N ILE A 177 12.37 11.18 -12.72
CA ILE A 177 11.76 9.93 -13.14
C ILE A 177 11.36 9.18 -11.88
N ASN A 178 10.06 9.09 -11.64
CA ASN A 178 9.50 8.08 -10.76
C ASN A 178 8.62 7.17 -11.63
N ASP A 179 9.11 5.96 -11.88
CA ASP A 179 8.48 4.97 -12.76
C ASP A 179 7.45 4.12 -12.01
N LYS A 180 7.14 4.48 -10.76
CA LYS A 180 6.17 3.77 -9.91
C LYS A 180 5.36 4.80 -9.15
N ASN A 181 4.49 5.52 -9.83
CA ASN A 181 3.64 6.54 -9.18
C ASN A 181 2.23 6.04 -8.91
N VAL A 182 1.72 5.09 -9.69
CA VAL A 182 0.38 4.56 -9.44
C VAL A 182 0.47 3.46 -8.40
N ARG A 183 -0.40 3.54 -7.39
CA ARG A 183 -0.58 2.51 -6.37
C ARG A 183 -1.97 1.90 -6.50
N LEU A 184 -2.02 0.58 -6.54
CA LEU A 184 -3.24 -0.20 -6.42
C LEU A 184 -3.12 -1.14 -5.22
N MET A 185 -4.22 -1.47 -4.57
CA MET A 185 -4.30 -2.52 -3.55
C MET A 185 -4.73 -3.83 -4.21
N LEU A 186 -4.08 -4.93 -3.85
CA LEU A 186 -4.58 -6.28 -4.09
C LEU A 186 -5.49 -6.66 -2.93
N VAL A 187 -6.77 -6.79 -3.22
CA VAL A 187 -7.81 -7.05 -2.22
C VAL A 187 -8.45 -8.40 -2.50
N GLU A 188 -8.56 -9.23 -1.46
CA GLU A 188 -9.19 -10.55 -1.54
C GLU A 188 -10.38 -10.65 -0.60
N GLU A 189 -11.50 -11.11 -1.16
CA GLU A 189 -12.72 -11.37 -0.41
C GLU A 189 -12.59 -12.67 0.39
N HIS A 190 -12.70 -12.58 1.71
CA HIS A 190 -12.59 -13.73 2.61
C HIS A 190 -13.95 -14.13 3.21
N ASN A 191 -14.94 -13.25 3.13
CA ASN A 191 -16.33 -13.45 3.53
C ASN A 191 -17.23 -12.60 2.62
N PRO A 192 -18.49 -12.96 2.37
CA PRO A 192 -19.39 -12.15 1.54
C PRO A 192 -19.42 -10.68 1.98
N GLY A 193 -18.97 -9.79 1.10
CA GLY A 193 -18.89 -8.34 1.33
C GLY A 193 -17.74 -7.88 2.25
N LYS A 194 -16.90 -8.80 2.75
CA LYS A 194 -15.77 -8.53 3.64
C LYS A 194 -14.46 -9.00 3.01
N SER A 195 -13.53 -8.07 2.87
CA SER A 195 -12.26 -8.30 2.19
C SER A 195 -11.09 -7.89 3.07
N HIS A 196 -9.89 -8.26 2.64
CA HIS A 196 -8.65 -7.86 3.28
C HIS A 196 -7.60 -7.49 2.24
N ILE A 197 -6.66 -6.64 2.62
CA ILE A 197 -5.50 -6.35 1.77
C ILE A 197 -4.54 -7.54 1.84
N ARG A 198 -4.18 -8.08 0.68
CA ARG A 198 -3.15 -9.11 0.54
C ARG A 198 -1.79 -8.51 0.18
N SER A 199 -1.78 -7.58 -0.77
CA SER A 199 -0.55 -6.95 -1.26
C SER A 199 -0.87 -5.62 -1.97
N TYR A 200 0.13 -5.03 -2.63
CA TYR A 200 -0.01 -3.82 -3.42
C TYR A 200 0.64 -3.98 -4.79
N PHE A 201 0.19 -3.15 -5.73
CA PHE A 201 0.81 -3.00 -7.04
C PHE A 201 1.42 -1.60 -7.16
N MET A 202 2.61 -1.52 -7.75
CA MET A 202 3.32 -0.28 -8.03
C MET A 202 3.57 -0.16 -9.52
N LEU A 203 2.92 0.80 -10.18
CA LEU A 203 2.89 0.89 -11.64
C LEU A 203 3.36 2.27 -12.11
N SER A 204 3.89 2.31 -13.33
CA SER A 204 4.26 3.56 -14.00
C SER A 204 3.01 4.33 -14.42
N GLY A 205 2.89 5.56 -13.92
CA GLY A 205 1.77 6.44 -14.25
C GLY A 205 2.02 7.21 -15.54
N HIS A 206 1.76 6.59 -16.68
CA HIS A 206 1.64 7.31 -17.95
C HIS A 206 0.19 7.73 -18.18
N SER A 207 -0.04 8.82 -18.93
CA SER A 207 -1.37 9.44 -19.11
C SER A 207 -2.46 8.45 -19.55
N ASN A 208 -2.15 7.56 -20.50
CA ASN A 208 -3.08 6.52 -20.98
C ASN A 208 -3.44 5.49 -19.89
N VAL A 209 -2.47 5.11 -19.07
CA VAL A 209 -2.68 4.16 -17.96
C VAL A 209 -3.53 4.80 -16.86
N CYS A 210 -3.22 6.04 -16.48
CA CYS A 210 -4.02 6.79 -15.52
C CYS A 210 -5.46 7.01 -16.00
N LYS A 211 -5.65 7.30 -17.31
CA LYS A 211 -6.99 7.42 -17.91
C LYS A 211 -7.76 6.10 -17.80
N SER A 212 -7.14 4.97 -18.14
CA SER A 212 -7.77 3.65 -18.03
C SER A 212 -8.23 3.36 -16.59
N PHE A 213 -7.40 3.65 -15.58
CA PHE A 213 -7.77 3.43 -14.18
C PHE A 213 -8.94 4.31 -13.70
N ARG A 214 -9.11 5.52 -14.25
CA ARG A 214 -10.27 6.38 -13.95
C ARG A 214 -11.56 5.86 -14.56
N GLU A 215 -11.46 5.15 -15.68
CA GLU A 215 -12.60 4.57 -16.41
C GLU A 215 -13.05 3.22 -15.84
N TRP A 216 -12.26 2.62 -14.93
CA TRP A 216 -12.67 1.39 -14.24
C TRP A 216 -13.97 1.60 -13.45
N PRO A 217 -14.83 0.57 -13.34
CA PRO A 217 -16.07 0.69 -12.60
C PRO A 217 -15.81 1.00 -11.12
N GLN A 218 -16.69 1.80 -10.54
CA GLN A 218 -16.66 2.05 -9.11
C GLN A 218 -17.30 0.87 -8.37
N LYS A 219 -16.63 0.39 -7.33
CA LYS A 219 -17.11 -0.66 -6.45
C LYS A 219 -16.90 -0.26 -5.00
N GLN A 220 -17.86 -0.64 -4.17
CA GLN A 220 -17.76 -0.51 -2.72
C GLN A 220 -17.02 -1.71 -2.14
N PHE A 221 -16.11 -1.45 -1.20
CA PHE A 221 -15.36 -2.46 -0.46
C PHE A 221 -15.50 -2.20 1.03
N SER A 222 -15.55 -3.29 1.81
CA SER A 222 -15.37 -3.27 3.25
C SER A 222 -14.10 -4.06 3.58
N ILE A 223 -13.03 -3.36 3.93
CA ILE A 223 -11.68 -3.92 4.09
C ILE A 223 -11.28 -3.89 5.55
N GLY A 224 -11.06 -5.06 6.12
CA GLY A 224 -10.67 -5.25 7.51
C GLY A 224 -9.86 -6.53 7.69
N GLY A 225 -9.51 -6.86 8.93
CA GLY A 225 -8.81 -8.10 9.23
C GLY A 225 -9.76 -9.29 9.29
N PRO A 226 -9.53 -10.37 8.52
CA PRO A 226 -10.21 -11.63 8.71
C PRO A 226 -9.67 -12.22 9.99
N SER A 227 -10.45 -12.22 11.06
CA SER A 227 -10.12 -12.94 12.29
C SER A 227 -10.19 -14.46 12.06
N VAL A 228 -9.33 -15.00 11.19
CA VAL A 228 -9.11 -16.46 11.00
C VAL A 228 -7.67 -16.86 10.65
N TRP A 229 -6.68 -15.96 10.67
CA TRP A 229 -5.27 -16.43 10.61
C TRP A 229 -4.85 -16.90 12.00
N ASN A 230 -4.95 -18.22 12.20
CA ASN A 230 -4.57 -19.00 13.39
C ASN A 230 -3.98 -18.19 14.55
N LYS A 231 -4.75 -18.08 15.64
CA LYS A 231 -4.31 -17.62 16.98
C LYS A 231 -2.99 -18.26 17.45
N GLN A 232 -2.51 -19.32 16.80
CA GLN A 232 -1.26 -20.01 17.12
C GLN A 232 0.00 -19.41 16.47
N SER A 233 -0.10 -18.58 15.42
CA SER A 233 1.08 -18.05 14.73
C SER A 233 1.54 -16.68 15.22
N ILE A 234 0.61 -15.84 15.70
CA ILE A 234 0.93 -14.48 16.20
C ILE A 234 1.05 -14.47 17.74
N LEU A 235 0.43 -15.41 18.45
CA LEU A 235 0.58 -15.54 19.91
C LEU A 235 1.75 -16.42 20.35
N LYS A 236 2.61 -16.87 19.43
CA LYS A 236 3.93 -17.44 19.75
C LYS A 236 5.05 -16.42 19.60
N GLU A 237 4.74 -15.13 19.61
CA GLU A 237 5.78 -14.10 19.70
C GLU A 237 6.18 -13.96 21.17
N ASP A 238 7.22 -14.69 21.57
CA ASP A 238 7.80 -14.58 22.89
C ASP A 238 8.29 -13.13 23.10
N PRO A 239 7.84 -12.41 24.14
CA PRO A 239 8.38 -11.10 24.48
C PRO A 239 9.91 -11.13 24.68
N ASN A 240 10.49 -12.30 24.96
CA ASN A 240 11.92 -12.56 25.09
C ASN A 240 12.59 -13.11 23.81
N GLU A 241 11.87 -13.23 22.69
CA GLU A 241 12.47 -13.65 21.43
C GLU A 241 13.63 -12.70 21.06
N PRO A 242 14.83 -13.24 20.76
CA PRO A 242 15.94 -12.41 20.31
C PRO A 242 15.57 -11.76 18.97
N LEU A 243 15.44 -10.44 18.98
CA LEU A 243 15.26 -9.64 17.77
C LEU A 243 16.62 -9.51 17.08
N ASP A 244 16.93 -10.45 16.19
CA ASP A 244 18.11 -10.35 15.34
C ASP A 244 17.82 -9.30 14.25
N GLU A 245 18.41 -8.12 14.42
CA GLU A 245 18.28 -7.02 13.48
C GLU A 245 19.10 -7.36 12.23
N MET A 246 18.42 -7.56 11.11
CA MET A 246 19.10 -7.69 9.82
C MET A 246 19.66 -6.32 9.43
N THR A 247 20.91 -6.06 9.80
CA THR A 247 21.68 -4.89 9.34
C THR A 247 22.14 -5.03 7.88
N THR A 248 22.07 -6.24 7.31
CA THR A 248 22.39 -6.49 5.90
C THR A 248 21.15 -6.45 5.02
N VAL A 249 21.15 -5.50 4.10
CA VAL A 249 20.18 -5.38 3.01
C VAL A 249 20.14 -6.68 2.21
N ASP A 250 19.02 -7.41 2.28
CA ASP A 250 18.78 -8.55 1.39
C ASP A 250 18.65 -8.02 -0.05
N GLN A 251 19.72 -8.22 -0.84
CA GLN A 251 19.81 -7.78 -2.23
C GLN A 251 18.71 -8.38 -3.13
N ARG A 252 18.00 -9.41 -2.65
CA ARG A 252 16.91 -10.08 -3.39
C ARG A 252 15.61 -9.27 -3.45
N LEU A 253 15.41 -8.29 -2.57
CA LEU A 253 14.28 -7.34 -2.67
C LEU A 253 14.59 -6.13 -3.58
N ILE A 254 15.83 -6.05 -4.09
CA ILE A 254 16.32 -4.98 -4.98
C ILE A 254 16.48 -5.49 -6.43
N SER A 255 16.30 -6.80 -6.67
CA SER A 255 16.73 -7.45 -7.91
C SER A 255 15.88 -7.19 -9.16
N ASN A 256 14.89 -6.31 -9.13
CA ASN A 256 14.11 -5.95 -10.32
C ASN A 256 14.50 -4.59 -10.94
N SER A 257 15.69 -4.07 -10.64
CA SER A 257 16.25 -2.92 -11.34
C SER A 257 17.44 -3.36 -12.21
N PRO A 258 17.37 -3.22 -13.55
CA PRO A 258 18.46 -3.60 -14.42
C PRO A 258 19.48 -2.46 -14.46
N ALA A 259 20.41 -2.41 -13.49
CA ALA A 259 21.80 -1.98 -13.66
C ALA A 259 22.51 -1.73 -12.32
N ARG A 260 23.74 -2.27 -12.25
CA ARG A 260 24.85 -1.96 -11.34
C ARG A 260 24.73 -2.38 -9.87
N ARG A 261 25.63 -3.31 -9.52
CA ARG A 261 26.09 -3.62 -8.17
C ARG A 261 26.67 -2.36 -7.54
N ASP A 262 25.94 -1.75 -6.61
CA ASP A 262 26.46 -0.73 -5.70
C ASP A 262 26.17 -1.16 -4.27
N GLU A 263 27.16 -0.92 -3.40
CA GLU A 263 27.13 -1.08 -1.94
C GLU A 263 25.89 -0.42 -1.27
N PRO A 264 25.54 -0.81 -0.02
CA PRO A 264 24.37 -0.27 0.67
C PRO A 264 24.46 1.25 0.83
N VAL A 265 23.68 1.95 0.01
CA VAL A 265 23.57 3.40 0.02
C VAL A 265 22.60 3.81 1.14
N SER A 266 23.06 4.62 2.09
CA SER A 266 22.24 5.18 3.17
C SER A 266 21.02 5.94 2.62
N LEU A 267 19.96 6.10 3.41
CA LEU A 267 18.79 6.93 3.05
C LEU A 267 19.20 8.33 2.56
N MET A 268 20.22 8.91 3.20
CA MET A 268 20.81 10.19 2.80
C MET A 268 21.45 10.11 1.42
N ALA A 269 22.27 9.09 1.15
CA ALA A 269 22.92 8.95 -0.15
C ALA A 269 21.94 8.51 -1.28
N LYS A 270 20.85 7.79 -0.96
CA LYS A 270 19.74 7.54 -1.89
C LYS A 270 19.01 8.84 -2.21
N THR A 271 18.75 9.66 -1.20
CA THR A 271 18.16 10.99 -1.33
C THR A 271 19.02 11.91 -2.19
N GLU A 272 20.33 11.96 -1.94
CA GLU A 272 21.28 12.75 -2.74
C GLU A 272 21.33 12.27 -4.20
N ARG A 273 21.36 10.95 -4.44
CA ARG A 273 21.35 10.38 -5.79
C ARG A 273 20.05 10.70 -6.54
N LYS A 274 18.89 10.61 -5.88
CA LYS A 274 17.59 10.98 -6.47
C LYS A 274 17.47 12.50 -6.69
N ALA A 275 18.01 13.31 -5.78
CA ALA A 275 18.01 14.77 -5.89
C ALA A 275 18.89 15.31 -7.03
N ARG A 276 19.93 14.56 -7.46
CA ARG A 276 20.75 14.95 -8.62
C ARG A 276 19.97 15.07 -9.92
N TRP A 277 18.86 14.36 -10.03
CA TRP A 277 17.95 14.42 -11.17
C TRP A 277 16.66 15.16 -10.81
N ALA A 278 16.64 15.93 -9.73
CA ALA A 278 15.42 16.59 -9.33
C ALA A 278 15.15 17.87 -10.10
N ILE A 279 13.90 18.07 -10.51
CA ILE A 279 13.42 19.30 -11.13
C ILE A 279 12.69 20.11 -10.05
N PRO A 280 12.72 21.46 -10.08
CA PRO A 280 11.93 22.27 -9.17
C PRO A 280 10.44 21.87 -9.19
N GLN A 281 9.85 21.67 -8.01
CA GLN A 281 8.47 21.19 -7.87
C GLN A 281 7.44 22.08 -8.59
N LEU A 282 7.65 23.41 -8.58
CA LEU A 282 6.85 24.39 -9.31
C LEU A 282 6.81 24.13 -10.83
N THR A 283 7.83 23.52 -11.39
CA THR A 283 7.89 23.15 -12.81
C THR A 283 6.96 21.97 -13.08
N LEU A 284 7.01 20.92 -12.25
CA LEU A 284 6.15 19.73 -12.37
C LEU A 284 4.67 20.05 -12.20
N GLU A 285 4.32 20.86 -11.19
CA GLU A 285 2.92 21.26 -10.93
C GLU A 285 2.32 22.05 -12.10
N LYS A 286 3.13 22.87 -12.80
CA LYS A 286 2.72 23.58 -14.02
C LYS A 286 2.49 22.65 -15.21
N TYR A 287 3.26 21.57 -15.35
CA TYR A 287 3.04 20.59 -16.42
C TYR A 287 1.76 19.77 -16.17
N LEU A 288 1.56 19.31 -14.92
CA LEU A 288 0.39 18.51 -14.55
C LEU A 288 -0.94 19.27 -14.68
N THR A 289 -0.94 20.57 -14.36
CA THR A 289 -2.14 21.43 -14.52
C THR A 289 -2.44 21.77 -15.98
N LYS A 290 -1.42 21.81 -16.84
CA LYS A 290 -1.59 22.11 -18.27
C LYS A 290 -2.20 20.93 -19.04
N GLU A 291 -1.87 19.69 -18.66
CA GLU A 291 -2.48 18.48 -19.26
C GLU A 291 -3.92 18.21 -18.78
N SER A 292 -4.32 18.71 -17.62
CA SER A 292 -5.72 18.61 -17.14
C SER A 292 -6.67 19.64 -17.78
N SER A 293 -6.14 20.56 -18.61
CA SER A 293 -6.89 21.66 -19.24
C SER A 293 -7.18 21.43 -20.73
N SER A 294 -6.83 20.26 -21.26
CA SER A 294 -6.95 19.86 -22.67
C SER A 294 -7.67 18.52 -22.78
#